data_AF-A0A8C4LC22-F1
#
_entry.id   AF-A0A8C4LC22-F1
#
_cell.length_a   1.000
_cell.length_b   1.000
_cell.length_c   1.000
_cell.angle_alpha   90.00
_cell.angle_beta   90.00
_cell.angle_gamma   90.00
#
_symmetry.space_group_name_H-M   'P 1'
#
loop_
_entity.id
_entity.type
_entity.pdbx_description
1 polymer ?
#
loop_
_entity_poly.entity_id
_entity_poly.type
_entity_poly.pdbx_seq_one_letter_code
_entity_poly.pdbx_strand_id
1 'polypeptide(L)'
;MTVATAVEYLKEAAEGNENAAAPRNQRNVDISDGPCIKKKQQDVVRFLEANKIEFEEVDITMSEEQRQWMYKNIPPEKKPAQGNPLPPQIFNGDRYCGDYDSFFESKESNTVFSFLGLKSRLASTAEP
;
A
#
# COMPACT_ATOMS: atom_id res chain seq x y z
N MET A 1 -8.38 -2.91 11.57
CA MET A 1 -8.13 -2.91 10.11
C MET A 1 -6.74 -3.47 9.85
N THR A 2 -6.46 -4.07 8.70
CA THR A 2 -5.15 -4.67 8.43
C THR A 2 -4.49 -3.99 7.24
N VAL A 3 -3.36 -3.34 7.48
CA VAL A 3 -2.53 -2.78 6.42
C VAL A 3 -1.47 -3.83 6.10
N ALA A 4 -1.62 -4.51 4.97
CA ALA A 4 -0.58 -5.39 4.48
C ALA A 4 0.58 -4.50 3.99
N THR A 5 1.67 -4.58 4.73
CA THR A 5 2.93 -3.92 4.42
C THR A 5 3.91 -4.99 3.95
N ALA A 6 4.78 -4.66 3.01
CA ALA A 6 5.97 -5.48 2.78
C ALA A 6 7.13 -4.58 3.17
N VAL A 7 7.70 -4.82 4.35
CA VAL A 7 8.73 -3.93 4.91
C VAL A 7 10.08 -4.17 4.21
N GLU A 8 10.27 -5.32 3.56
CA GLU A 8 11.53 -5.74 2.94
C GLU A 8 11.35 -6.21 1.48
N TYR A 9 11.30 -5.28 0.53
CA TYR A 9 11.78 -5.55 -0.83
C TYR A 9 12.82 -4.53 -1.27
N LEU A 10 13.55 -3.92 -0.32
CA LEU A 10 14.50 -2.84 -0.60
C LEU A 10 15.65 -2.81 0.39
N LYS A 11 16.27 -3.96 0.62
CA LYS A 11 17.58 -4.03 1.26
C LYS A 11 18.66 -4.59 0.33
N GLU A 12 18.47 -4.48 -0.99
CA GLU A 12 19.46 -5.02 -1.95
C GLU A 12 19.54 -4.27 -3.31
N ALA A 13 19.23 -2.97 -3.35
CA ALA A 13 19.42 -2.16 -4.57
C ALA A 13 20.20 -0.85 -4.35
N ALA A 14 21.02 -0.78 -3.29
CA ALA A 14 21.80 0.42 -2.96
C ALA A 14 23.29 0.14 -2.70
N GLU A 15 23.84 -0.95 -3.23
CA GLU A 15 25.29 -1.12 -3.32
C GLU A 15 25.66 -1.46 -4.77
N GLY A 16 26.06 -0.44 -5.54
CA GLY A 16 26.31 -0.62 -6.97
C GLY A 16 26.90 0.62 -7.65
N ASN A 17 28.13 0.98 -7.25
CA ASN A 17 29.18 1.58 -8.08
C ASN A 17 28.76 2.72 -9.04
N GLU A 18 28.97 3.97 -8.59
CA GLU A 18 29.22 5.12 -9.46
C GLU A 18 30.36 4.80 -10.45
N ASN A 19 30.24 5.19 -11.72
CA ASN A 19 31.15 4.94 -12.85
C ASN A 19 30.80 3.78 -13.79
N ALA A 20 29.70 3.91 -14.52
CA ALA A 20 29.64 3.45 -15.92
C ALA A 20 28.57 4.25 -16.68
N ALA A 21 29.01 5.15 -17.55
CA ALA A 21 28.14 5.84 -18.49
C ALA A 21 27.63 4.84 -19.55
N ALA A 22 26.33 4.57 -19.56
CA ALA A 22 25.64 3.78 -20.60
C ALA A 22 24.49 4.59 -21.23
N PRO A 23 24.21 4.40 -22.54
CA PRO A 23 23.52 5.38 -23.37
C PRO A 23 22.01 5.52 -23.11
N ARG A 24 21.52 6.75 -23.25
CA ARG A 24 20.08 7.11 -23.35
C ARG A 24 19.49 6.39 -24.56
N ASN A 25 18.74 5.32 -24.36
CA ASN A 25 17.46 5.02 -25.02
C ASN A 25 16.94 3.64 -24.56
N GLN A 26 15.67 3.60 -24.15
CA GLN A 26 14.92 2.45 -23.66
C GLN A 26 15.32 1.91 -22.28
N ARG A 27 15.20 2.75 -21.24
CA ARG A 27 14.95 2.25 -19.88
C ARG A 27 13.45 2.39 -19.60
N ASN A 28 12.67 1.37 -19.97
CA ASN A 28 11.40 1.09 -19.29
C ASN A 28 11.80 0.57 -17.91
N VAL A 29 12.18 1.49 -17.01
CA VAL A 29 12.31 1.20 -15.58
C VAL A 29 10.90 1.29 -15.02
N ASP A 30 10.14 0.22 -15.27
CA ASP A 30 8.98 -0.11 -14.47
C ASP A 30 9.51 -0.95 -13.30
N ILE A 31 9.16 -0.60 -12.07
CA ILE A 31 9.64 -1.21 -10.81
C ILE A 31 11.08 -0.79 -10.40
N SER A 32 11.40 0.51 -10.28
CA SER A 32 12.56 0.95 -9.48
C SER A 32 12.38 2.36 -8.91
N ASP A 33 11.71 2.48 -7.77
CA ASP A 33 12.19 3.41 -6.75
C ASP A 33 11.85 2.83 -5.37
N GLY A 34 12.82 2.16 -4.77
CA GLY A 34 12.64 1.69 -3.40
C GLY A 34 12.16 2.76 -2.40
N PRO A 35 12.74 3.96 -2.41
CA PRO A 35 12.30 5.04 -1.54
C PRO A 35 10.80 5.35 -1.66
N CYS A 36 10.17 5.14 -2.82
CA CYS A 36 8.77 5.48 -3.01
C CYS A 36 7.80 4.52 -2.32
N ILE A 37 8.07 3.21 -2.28
CA ILE A 37 7.16 2.22 -1.65
C ILE A 37 7.10 2.43 -0.13
N LYS A 38 8.26 2.60 0.52
CA LYS A 38 8.34 2.88 1.97
C LYS A 38 7.66 4.21 2.33
N LYS A 39 7.80 5.24 1.47
CA LYS A 39 7.07 6.51 1.62
C LYS A 39 5.56 6.33 1.51
N LYS A 40 5.09 5.56 0.53
CA LYS A 40 3.67 5.25 0.34
C LYS A 40 3.09 4.54 1.57
N GLN A 41 3.80 3.54 2.11
CA GLN A 41 3.43 2.85 3.36
C GLN A 41 3.35 3.81 4.55
N GLN A 42 4.40 4.61 4.78
CA GLN A 42 4.41 5.59 5.86
C GLN A 42 3.28 6.62 5.72
N ASP A 43 2.95 7.05 4.51
CA ASP A 43 1.85 7.99 4.28
C ASP A 43 0.50 7.40 4.71
N VAL A 44 0.25 6.12 4.38
CA VAL A 44 -0.94 5.40 4.83
C VAL A 44 -0.95 5.28 6.36
N VAL A 45 0.13 4.77 6.95
CA VAL A 45 0.24 4.58 8.42
C VAL A 45 0.02 5.90 9.17
N ARG A 46 0.76 6.96 8.79
CA ARG A 46 0.63 8.28 9.41
C ARG A 46 -0.78 8.84 9.29
N PHE A 47 -1.45 8.60 8.16
CA PHE A 47 -2.83 9.03 7.99
C PHE A 47 -3.76 8.28 8.94
N LEU A 48 -3.61 6.97 9.08
CA LEU A 48 -4.44 6.17 9.98
C LEU A 48 -4.22 6.58 11.44
N GLU A 49 -2.97 6.78 11.85
CA GLU A 49 -2.61 7.30 13.18
C GLU A 49 -3.21 8.70 13.43
N ALA A 50 -3.06 9.63 12.48
CA ALA A 50 -3.59 10.98 12.59
C ALA A 50 -5.12 11.00 12.71
N ASN A 51 -5.81 10.06 12.06
CA ASN A 51 -7.26 9.92 12.13
C ASN A 51 -7.73 9.01 13.28
N LYS A 52 -6.81 8.51 14.12
CA LYS A 52 -7.08 7.56 15.21
C LYS A 52 -7.86 6.32 14.75
N ILE A 53 -7.51 5.82 13.58
CA ILE A 53 -8.07 4.59 13.02
C ILE A 53 -7.21 3.43 13.53
N GLU A 54 -7.85 2.39 14.08
CA GLU A 54 -7.11 1.20 14.53
C GLU A 54 -6.68 0.34 13.33
N PHE A 55 -5.37 0.13 13.22
CA PHE A 55 -4.77 -0.69 12.17
C PHE A 55 -3.71 -1.64 12.73
N GLU A 56 -3.48 -2.72 12.00
CA GLU A 56 -2.41 -3.67 12.23
C GLU A 56 -1.49 -3.69 11.01
N GLU A 57 -0.19 -3.58 11.23
CA GLU A 57 0.82 -3.70 10.18
C GLU A 57 1.21 -5.17 10.03
N VAL A 58 0.86 -5.76 8.90
CA VAL A 58 1.19 -7.16 8.59
C VAL A 58 2.36 -7.18 7.62
N ASP A 59 3.51 -7.70 8.04
CA ASP A 59 4.70 -7.83 7.19
C ASP A 59 4.66 -9.11 6.35
N ILE A 60 4.25 -8.97 5.09
CA ILE A 60 4.18 -10.09 4.15
C ILE A 60 5.56 -10.62 3.72
N THR A 61 6.67 -9.97 4.10
CA THR A 61 8.02 -10.43 3.75
C THR A 61 8.55 -11.49 4.69
N MET A 62 8.13 -11.44 5.95
CA MET A 62 8.54 -12.37 6.99
C MET A 62 7.71 -13.67 6.98
N SER A 63 6.54 -13.65 6.34
CA SER A 63 5.64 -14.81 6.23
C SER A 63 5.14 -15.02 4.81
N GLU A 64 5.59 -16.11 4.17
CA GLU A 64 5.07 -16.51 2.85
C GLU A 64 3.55 -16.73 2.86
N GLU A 65 3.01 -17.26 3.95
CA GLU A 65 1.57 -17.46 4.11
C GLU A 65 0.79 -16.14 4.01
N GLN A 66 1.27 -15.07 4.65
CA GLN A 66 0.63 -13.75 4.59
C GLN A 66 0.75 -13.14 3.20
N ARG A 67 1.87 -13.35 2.50
CA ARG A 67 2.05 -12.95 1.09
C ARG A 67 1.04 -13.65 0.18
N GLN A 68 0.92 -14.97 0.31
CA GLN A 68 -0.01 -15.75 -0.48
C GLN A 68 -1.47 -15.39 -0.15
N TRP A 69 -1.77 -15.17 1.13
CA TRP A 69 -3.09 -14.70 1.57
C TRP A 69 -3.41 -13.36 0.92
N MET A 70 -2.49 -12.40 0.93
CA MET A 70 -2.67 -11.10 0.27
C MET A 70 -2.98 -11.29 -1.23
N TYR A 71 -2.20 -12.10 -1.95
CA TYR A 71 -2.41 -12.35 -3.39
C TYR A 71 -3.73 -13.06 -3.71
N LYS A 72 -4.21 -13.91 -2.80
CA LYS A 72 -5.49 -14.62 -2.94
C LYS A 72 -6.68 -13.70 -2.65
N ASN A 73 -6.56 -12.81 -1.67
CA ASN A 73 -7.65 -11.91 -1.26
C ASN A 73 -7.76 -10.64 -2.11
N ILE A 74 -6.75 -10.32 -2.92
CA ILE A 74 -6.87 -9.25 -3.92
C ILE A 74 -7.77 -9.74 -5.07
N PRO A 75 -8.85 -9.02 -5.41
CA PRO A 75 -9.73 -9.40 -6.51
C PRO A 75 -8.98 -9.28 -7.85
N PRO A 76 -9.25 -10.17 -8.81
CA PRO A 76 -8.49 -10.25 -10.07
C PRO A 76 -8.53 -8.96 -10.89
N GLU A 77 -9.62 -8.18 -10.79
CA GLU A 77 -9.77 -6.87 -11.45
C GLU A 77 -8.84 -5.77 -10.89
N LYS A 78 -8.37 -5.94 -9.65
CA LYS A 78 -7.44 -5.02 -8.96
C LYS A 78 -6.00 -5.54 -9.00
N LYS A 79 -5.76 -6.73 -9.56
CA LYS A 79 -4.39 -7.22 -9.76
C LYS A 79 -3.73 -6.41 -10.87
N PRO A 80 -2.43 -6.08 -10.73
CA PRO A 80 -1.72 -5.40 -11.80
C PRO A 80 -1.73 -6.25 -13.07
N ALA A 81 -1.83 -5.59 -14.23
CA ALA A 81 -1.82 -6.27 -15.53
C ALA A 81 -0.53 -7.06 -15.78
N GLN A 82 0.57 -6.66 -15.15
CA GLN A 82 1.85 -7.34 -15.20
C GLN A 82 2.48 -7.38 -13.82
N GLY A 83 2.95 -8.57 -13.41
CA GLY A 83 3.66 -8.77 -12.14
C GLY A 83 2.75 -9.01 -10.93
N ASN A 84 3.33 -8.87 -9.74
CA ASN A 84 2.66 -9.13 -8.47
C ASN A 84 2.19 -7.82 -7.84
N PRO A 85 1.08 -7.82 -7.08
CA PRO A 85 0.64 -6.62 -6.40
C PRO A 85 1.69 -6.18 -5.38
N LEU A 86 2.05 -4.89 -5.46
CA LEU A 86 3.06 -4.26 -4.61
C LEU A 86 2.39 -3.62 -3.39
N PRO A 87 3.01 -3.66 -2.21
CA PRO A 87 2.52 -2.93 -1.04
C PRO A 87 2.60 -1.40 -1.25
N PRO A 88 1.86 -0.59 -0.47
CA PRO A 88 0.89 -1.00 0.56
C PRO A 88 -0.41 -1.54 -0.04
N GLN A 89 -0.96 -2.59 0.57
CA GLN A 89 -2.27 -3.16 0.24
C GLN A 89 -3.16 -3.09 1.47
N ILE A 90 -4.32 -2.45 1.37
CA ILE A 90 -5.15 -2.11 2.52
C ILE A 90 -6.34 -3.08 2.56
N PHE A 91 -6.47 -3.75 3.71
CA PHE A 91 -7.56 -4.69 3.99
C PHE A 91 -8.30 -4.26 5.25
N ASN A 92 -9.60 -4.46 5.28
CA ASN A 92 -10.39 -4.35 6.50
C ASN A 92 -10.90 -5.73 6.89
N GLY A 93 -10.14 -6.41 7.76
CA GLY A 93 -10.32 -7.84 8.00
C GLY A 93 -10.03 -8.62 6.72
N ASP A 94 -10.98 -9.44 6.27
CA ASP A 94 -10.89 -10.20 5.02
C ASP A 94 -11.29 -9.40 3.78
N ARG A 95 -11.77 -8.15 3.93
CA ARG A 95 -12.21 -7.34 2.80
C ARG A 95 -11.06 -6.53 2.23
N TYR A 96 -10.77 -6.70 0.95
CA TYR A 96 -9.85 -5.81 0.23
C TYR A 96 -10.47 -4.41 0.05
N CYS A 97 -9.79 -3.39 0.56
CA CYS A 97 -10.19 -1.98 0.39
C CYS A 97 -9.58 -1.41 -0.89
N GLY A 98 -8.27 -1.61 -1.07
CA GLY A 98 -7.53 -1.14 -2.25
C GLY A 98 -6.03 -1.02 -2.03
N ASP A 99 -5.34 -0.64 -3.10
CA ASP A 99 -3.92 -0.30 -3.15
C ASP A 99 -3.67 1.18 -2.75
N TYR A 100 -2.41 1.62 -2.84
CA TYR A 100 -2.03 2.99 -2.53
C TYR A 100 -2.74 4.04 -3.39
N ASP A 101 -2.89 3.82 -4.69
CA ASP A 101 -3.47 4.80 -5.60
C ASP A 101 -4.95 5.00 -5.26
N SER A 102 -5.67 3.89 -5.02
CA SER A 102 -7.06 3.94 -4.54
C SER A 102 -7.21 4.69 -3.19
N PHE A 103 -6.25 4.50 -2.27
CA PHE A 103 -6.21 5.23 -1.00
C PHE A 103 -5.92 6.72 -1.21
N PHE A 104 -4.99 7.05 -2.09
CA PHE A 104 -4.61 8.43 -2.40
C PHE A 104 -5.79 9.19 -3.03
N GLU A 105 -6.47 8.60 -4.01
CA GLU A 105 -7.70 9.17 -4.60
C GLU A 105 -8.78 9.42 -3.53
N SER A 106 -8.94 8.47 -2.61
CA SER A 106 -9.88 8.60 -1.48
C SER A 106 -9.46 9.69 -0.50
N LYS A 107 -8.15 9.90 -0.32
CA LYS A 107 -7.58 10.97 0.51
C LYS A 107 -7.83 12.34 -0.11
N GLU A 108 -7.62 12.48 -1.41
CA GLU A 108 -7.93 13.70 -2.16
C GLU A 108 -9.44 14.00 -2.14
N SER A 109 -10.26 12.97 -2.24
CA SER A 109 -11.73 13.09 -2.21
C SER A 109 -12.32 13.18 -0.79
N ASN A 110 -11.49 13.11 0.26
CA ASN A 110 -11.92 13.02 1.66
C ASN A 110 -12.89 11.85 1.98
N THR A 111 -12.86 10.79 1.16
CA THR A 111 -13.69 9.59 1.27
C THR A 111 -12.95 8.39 1.86
N VAL A 112 -11.77 8.60 2.46
CA VAL A 112 -10.94 7.51 3.02
C VAL A 112 -11.73 6.66 4.01
N PHE A 113 -12.53 7.25 4.89
CA PHE A 113 -13.35 6.47 5.84
C PHE A 113 -14.28 5.49 5.10
N SER A 114 -14.95 5.93 4.04
CA SER A 114 -15.80 5.08 3.21
C SER A 114 -14.99 4.02 2.46
N PHE A 115 -13.83 4.38 1.92
CA PHE A 115 -12.90 3.46 1.26
C PHE A 115 -12.44 2.34 2.19
N LEU A 116 -12.14 2.68 3.44
CA LEU A 116 -11.79 1.71 4.49
C LEU A 116 -13.01 0.93 5.00
N GLY A 117 -14.23 1.25 4.56
CA GLY A 117 -15.47 0.66 5.05
C GLY A 117 -15.81 1.06 6.50
N LEU A 118 -15.26 2.17 6.97
CA LEU A 118 -15.51 2.72 8.30
C LEU A 118 -16.69 3.70 8.24
N LYS A 119 -17.49 3.73 9.33
CA LYS A 119 -18.50 4.77 9.50
C LYS A 119 -17.78 6.10 9.71
N SER A 120 -18.02 7.08 8.84
CA SER A 120 -17.46 8.42 9.01
C SER A 120 -17.84 8.97 10.38
N ARG A 121 -16.84 9.39 11.17
CA ARG A 121 -17.04 10.02 12.50
C ARG A 121 -17.91 11.28 12.44
N LEU A 122 -18.08 11.89 11.27
CA LEU A 122 -18.99 13.01 11.06
C LEU A 122 -20.48 12.61 11.20
N ALA A 123 -20.80 11.32 11.09
CA ALA A 123 -22.17 10.82 11.25
C ALA A 123 -22.57 10.55 12.71
N SER A 124 -21.69 10.78 13.70
CA SER A 124 -21.99 10.54 15.12
C SER A 124 -22.38 11.79 15.91
N THR A 125 -22.58 12.94 15.26
CA THR A 125 -23.23 14.13 15.84
C THR A 125 -24.62 14.34 15.26
N ALA A 126 -25.45 13.32 15.38
CA ALA A 126 -26.90 13.39 15.46
C ALA A 126 -27.26 12.10 16.21
N GLU A 127 -27.68 12.17 17.48
CA GLU A 127 -29.03 12.57 17.86
C GLU A 127 -29.10 12.96 19.37
N PRO A 128 -30.20 13.60 19.81
CA PRO A 128 -30.25 14.64 20.87
C PRO A 128 -30.30 14.16 22.32
#